data_AF-V5XW96-F1
#
_entry.id   AF-V5XW96-F1
#
_cell.length_a   1.000
_cell.length_b   1.000
_cell.length_c   1.000
_cell.angle_alpha   90.00
_cell.angle_beta   90.00
_cell.angle_gamma   90.00
#
_symmetry.space_group_name_H-M   'P 1'
#
loop_
_entity.id
_entity.type
_entity.pdbx_description
1 polymer ?
#
loop_
_entity_poly.entity_id
_entity_poly.type
_entity_poly.pdbx_seq_one_letter_code
_entity_poly.pdbx_strand_id
1 'polypeptide(L)'
;MNVEIIANEFETRAATLLRYFTGLCENSYKLPFAFKIYNDPFNTVYLVSKGKMYAHVLIKDCEVRKTFEIASEKHTEKLIESIEGYYAGYDLHDGTHDTISDMMASFMFDNDYFMYGLEIFAESNNSDMFDYMSRDFNIDELEGVQTSNADVIGNMEALYQLATGINEPAPELVEGLKLVTAFVQDEKATQDDYKKLERKLSELKESYYSVSK
;
A
#
# COMPACT_ATOMS: atom_id res chain seq x y z
N MET A 1 -20.66 7.87 1.40
CA MET A 1 -20.34 6.83 2.40
C MET A 1 -19.80 7.55 3.63
N ASN A 2 -20.35 7.28 4.82
CA ASN A 2 -19.82 7.88 6.05
C ASN A 2 -18.55 7.13 6.45
N VAL A 3 -17.52 7.86 6.89
CA VAL A 3 -16.26 7.29 7.38
C VAL A 3 -16.30 7.33 8.90
N GLU A 4 -16.39 6.16 9.52
CA GLU A 4 -16.36 6.03 10.98
C GLU A 4 -14.93 6.22 11.51
N ILE A 5 -14.79 6.66 12.76
CA ILE A 5 -13.48 6.72 13.44
C ILE A 5 -13.54 5.72 14.60
N ILE A 6 -12.68 4.70 14.53
CA ILE A 6 -12.57 3.65 15.55
C ILE A 6 -11.30 3.84 16.38
N ALA A 7 -11.30 3.33 17.60
CA ALA A 7 -10.08 3.29 18.41
C ALA A 7 -9.18 2.11 17.99
N ASN A 8 -7.88 2.23 18.22
CA ASN A 8 -6.99 1.07 18.15
C ASN A 8 -7.26 0.16 19.38
N GLU A 9 -7.53 -1.12 19.16
CA GLU A 9 -7.92 -2.07 20.22
C GLU A 9 -6.78 -2.99 20.65
N PHE A 10 -5.70 -3.02 19.86
CA PHE A 10 -4.53 -3.87 20.06
C PHE A 10 -3.25 -3.05 20.00
N GLU A 11 -2.13 -3.68 20.31
CA GLU A 11 -0.82 -3.05 20.20
C GLU A 11 -0.50 -2.65 18.76
N THR A 12 -0.91 -3.45 17.76
CA THR A 12 -0.73 -3.14 16.33
C THR A 12 -2.04 -2.77 15.66
N ARG A 13 -1.99 -1.86 14.67
CA ARG A 13 -3.17 -1.56 13.83
C ARG A 13 -3.56 -2.78 13.00
N ALA A 14 -2.60 -3.57 12.54
CA ALA A 14 -2.83 -4.83 11.83
C ALA A 14 -3.80 -5.77 12.57
N ALA A 15 -3.64 -5.95 13.89
CA ALA A 15 -4.53 -6.78 14.70
C ALA A 15 -5.95 -6.18 14.83
N THR A 16 -6.05 -4.87 15.03
CA THR A 16 -7.35 -4.16 15.01
C THR A 16 -8.03 -4.36 13.66
N LEU A 17 -7.32 -4.16 12.55
CA LEU A 17 -7.84 -4.35 11.21
C LEU A 17 -8.32 -5.77 10.95
N LEU A 18 -7.56 -6.80 11.38
CA LEU A 18 -7.95 -8.19 11.24
C LEU A 18 -9.25 -8.51 12.00
N ARG A 19 -9.39 -7.99 13.23
CA ARG A 19 -10.63 -8.13 14.01
C ARG A 19 -11.83 -7.47 13.32
N TYR A 20 -11.66 -6.24 12.83
CA TYR A 20 -12.75 -5.55 12.12
C TYR A 20 -13.08 -6.21 10.79
N PHE A 21 -12.07 -6.66 10.04
CA PHE A 21 -12.25 -7.36 8.78
C PHE A 21 -13.11 -8.61 8.98
N THR A 22 -12.72 -9.50 9.91
CA THR A 22 -13.45 -10.74 10.18
C THR A 22 -14.88 -10.48 10.65
N GLY A 23 -15.12 -9.44 11.45
CA GLY A 23 -16.47 -9.06 11.90
C GLY A 23 -17.36 -8.43 10.80
N LEU A 24 -16.76 -7.77 9.80
CA LEU A 24 -17.49 -7.05 8.75
C LEU A 24 -17.54 -7.82 7.41
N CYS A 25 -16.68 -8.83 7.21
CA CYS A 25 -16.46 -9.50 5.93
C CYS A 25 -17.76 -10.00 5.28
N GLU A 26 -18.56 -10.79 6.00
CA GLU A 26 -19.81 -11.35 5.46
C GLU A 26 -20.84 -10.25 5.12
N ASN A 27 -20.97 -9.25 6.00
CA ASN A 27 -21.91 -8.14 5.79
C ASN A 27 -21.47 -7.21 4.65
N SER A 28 -20.18 -7.16 4.34
CA SER A 28 -19.62 -6.30 3.30
C SER A 28 -20.08 -6.63 1.88
N TYR A 29 -20.62 -7.83 1.65
CA TYR A 29 -21.26 -8.20 0.38
C TYR A 29 -22.59 -7.48 0.15
N LYS A 30 -23.28 -7.07 1.23
CA LYS A 30 -24.54 -6.35 1.17
C LYS A 30 -24.33 -4.84 1.19
N LEU A 31 -23.42 -4.36 2.05
CA LEU A 31 -23.17 -2.94 2.25
C LEU A 31 -21.67 -2.70 2.52
N PRO A 32 -21.00 -1.79 1.81
CA PRO A 32 -19.61 -1.44 2.12
C PRO A 32 -19.49 -0.64 3.43
N PHE A 33 -18.39 -0.84 4.13
CA PHE A 33 -18.06 -0.14 5.38
C PHE A 33 -16.73 0.61 5.22
N ALA A 34 -16.70 1.88 5.60
CA ALA A 34 -15.46 2.65 5.60
C ALA A 34 -15.18 3.27 6.98
N PHE A 35 -13.92 3.20 7.41
CA PHE A 35 -13.49 3.71 8.70
C PHE A 35 -12.04 4.17 8.69
N LYS A 36 -11.65 4.87 9.74
CA LYS A 36 -10.28 5.25 10.08
C LYS A 36 -9.96 4.79 11.49
N ILE A 37 -8.70 4.50 11.75
CA ILE A 37 -8.20 4.32 13.11
C ILE A 37 -7.79 5.69 13.66
N TYR A 38 -8.26 6.01 14.87
CA TYR A 38 -7.89 7.23 15.57
C TYR A 38 -6.37 7.32 15.75
N ASN A 39 -5.78 8.46 15.40
CA ASN A 39 -4.33 8.69 15.41
C ASN A 39 -3.52 7.68 14.56
N ASP A 40 -4.08 7.15 13.47
CA ASP A 40 -3.27 6.40 12.50
C ASP A 40 -2.14 7.29 11.93
N PRO A 41 -0.86 6.95 12.13
CA PRO A 41 0.27 7.77 11.69
C PRO A 41 0.37 7.89 10.16
N PHE A 42 -0.20 6.94 9.40
CA PHE A 42 -0.26 7.01 7.93
C PHE A 42 -1.53 7.70 7.43
N ASN A 43 -2.45 8.10 8.33
CA ASN A 43 -3.71 8.77 7.99
C ASN A 43 -4.54 7.98 6.96
N THR A 44 -4.65 6.67 7.14
CA THR A 44 -5.28 5.75 6.20
C THR A 44 -6.79 5.74 6.36
N VAL A 45 -7.49 5.54 5.24
CA VAL A 45 -8.91 5.15 5.21
C VAL A 45 -8.99 3.70 4.79
N TYR A 46 -9.73 2.91 5.56
CA TYR A 46 -9.98 1.50 5.31
C TYR A 46 -11.40 1.30 4.78
N LEU A 47 -11.55 0.44 3.77
CA LEU A 47 -12.82 0.08 3.15
C LEU A 47 -12.97 -1.44 3.17
N VAL A 48 -14.05 -1.95 3.76
CA VAL A 48 -14.44 -3.37 3.64
C VAL A 48 -15.63 -3.47 2.71
N SER A 49 -15.46 -4.20 1.60
CA SER A 49 -16.46 -4.34 0.56
C SER A 49 -16.32 -5.68 -0.14
N LYS A 50 -17.43 -6.39 -0.36
CA LYS A 50 -17.48 -7.66 -1.11
C LYS A 50 -16.44 -8.70 -0.66
N GLY A 51 -16.25 -8.84 0.64
CA GLY A 51 -15.33 -9.83 1.24
C GLY A 51 -13.85 -9.47 1.16
N LYS A 52 -13.53 -8.20 0.89
CA LYS A 52 -12.17 -7.66 0.80
C LYS A 52 -12.00 -6.41 1.63
N MET A 53 -10.80 -6.18 2.13
CA MET A 53 -10.39 -4.97 2.82
C MET A 53 -9.36 -4.22 1.97
N TYR A 54 -9.60 -2.93 1.79
CA TYR A 54 -8.75 -2.03 1.04
C TYR A 54 -8.27 -0.88 1.91
N ALA A 55 -7.09 -0.36 1.59
CA ALA A 55 -6.48 0.78 2.24
C ALA A 55 -6.07 1.85 1.22
N HIS A 56 -6.09 3.11 1.64
CA HIS A 56 -5.42 4.21 0.96
C HIS A 56 -5.13 5.34 1.95
N VAL A 57 -3.98 6.00 1.80
CA VAL A 57 -3.65 7.22 2.54
C VAL A 57 -4.60 8.33 2.11
N LEU A 58 -5.15 9.06 3.07
CA LEU A 58 -5.96 10.24 2.78
C LEU A 58 -5.03 11.41 2.39
N ILE A 59 -5.04 11.74 1.10
CA ILE A 59 -4.24 12.83 0.53
C ILE A 59 -5.17 14.00 0.24
N LYS A 60 -4.85 15.16 0.81
CA LYS A 60 -5.62 16.38 0.56
C LYS A 60 -5.52 16.77 -0.92
N ASP A 61 -6.63 17.16 -1.52
CA ASP A 61 -6.73 17.63 -2.90
C ASP A 61 -6.34 16.58 -3.97
N CYS A 62 -6.34 15.29 -3.60
CA CYS A 62 -6.15 14.15 -4.50
C CYS A 62 -7.46 13.34 -4.56
N GLU A 63 -7.98 13.13 -5.77
CA GLU A 63 -9.15 12.26 -5.96
C GLU A 63 -8.71 10.79 -5.86
N VAL A 64 -9.23 10.10 -4.85
CA VAL A 64 -8.92 8.67 -4.65
C VAL A 64 -9.70 7.86 -5.67
N ARG A 65 -8.98 7.33 -6.66
CA ARG A 65 -9.52 6.51 -7.74
C ARG A 65 -9.16 5.03 -7.56
N LYS A 66 -8.08 4.74 -6.83
CA LYS A 66 -7.58 3.39 -6.55
C LYS A 66 -7.50 3.17 -5.05
N THR A 67 -7.76 1.94 -4.63
CA THR A 67 -7.58 1.48 -3.26
C THR A 67 -6.85 0.14 -3.31
N PHE A 68 -5.95 -0.10 -2.37
CA PHE A 68 -5.03 -1.24 -2.42
C PHE A 68 -5.53 -2.35 -1.50
N GLU A 69 -5.63 -3.59 -1.99
CA GLU A 69 -6.12 -4.72 -1.22
C GLU A 69 -5.11 -5.11 -0.12
N ILE A 70 -5.56 -5.13 1.14
CA ILE A 70 -4.73 -5.54 2.28
C ILE A 70 -5.19 -6.85 2.91
N ALA A 71 -6.41 -7.30 2.59
CA ALA A 71 -6.91 -8.62 2.96
C ALA A 71 -8.11 -9.04 2.09
N SER A 72 -8.32 -10.35 1.96
CA SER A 72 -9.57 -10.96 1.49
C SER A 72 -9.97 -12.13 2.38
N GLU A 73 -11.19 -12.64 2.21
CA GLU A 73 -11.72 -13.77 2.99
C GLU A 73 -10.77 -14.98 3.05
N LYS A 74 -10.00 -15.20 1.98
CA LYS A 74 -9.03 -16.30 1.88
C LYS A 74 -7.59 -15.87 2.11
N HIS A 75 -7.31 -14.57 2.07
CA HIS A 75 -5.96 -14.02 2.17
C HIS A 75 -5.87 -12.99 3.29
N THR A 76 -5.58 -13.45 4.49
CA THR A 76 -5.34 -12.60 5.68
C THR A 76 -3.92 -12.72 6.20
N GLU A 77 -3.11 -13.60 5.61
CA GLU A 77 -1.74 -13.91 6.00
C GLU A 77 -0.87 -12.67 6.10
N LYS A 78 -1.01 -11.70 5.19
CA LYS A 78 -0.18 -10.49 5.20
C LYS A 78 -0.47 -9.56 6.38
N LEU A 79 -1.71 -9.50 6.86
CA LEU A 79 -2.02 -8.80 8.11
C LEU A 79 -1.45 -9.54 9.31
N ILE A 80 -1.50 -10.88 9.31
CA ILE A 80 -0.92 -11.71 10.38
C ILE A 80 0.61 -11.56 10.40
N GLU A 81 1.26 -11.64 9.24
CA GLU A 81 2.70 -11.40 9.08
C GLU A 81 3.11 -10.00 9.52
N SER A 82 2.25 -8.98 9.34
CA SER A 82 2.53 -7.63 9.83
C SER A 82 2.42 -7.53 11.36
N ILE A 83 1.57 -8.36 12.00
CA ILE A 83 1.51 -8.48 13.46
C ILE A 83 2.78 -9.18 13.97
N GLU A 84 3.18 -10.28 13.36
CA GLU A 84 4.40 -11.02 13.75
C GLU A 84 5.65 -10.19 13.50
N GLY A 85 5.78 -9.57 12.33
CA GLY A 85 6.89 -8.72 11.93
C GLY A 85 7.07 -7.48 12.81
N TYR A 86 5.98 -6.95 13.38
CA TYR A 86 6.07 -5.91 14.41
C TYR A 86 6.90 -6.35 15.63
N TYR A 87 6.71 -7.60 16.09
CA TYR A 87 7.42 -8.10 17.27
C TYR A 87 8.79 -8.70 16.94
N ALA A 88 8.89 -9.38 15.81
CA ALA A 88 10.01 -10.27 15.53
C ALA A 88 10.82 -9.88 14.29
N GLY A 89 10.39 -8.91 13.48
CA GLY A 89 11.03 -8.62 12.19
C GLY A 89 10.87 -9.75 11.18
N TYR A 90 11.75 -9.79 10.19
CA TYR A 90 11.73 -10.72 9.06
C TYR A 90 13.13 -11.27 8.77
N ASP A 91 13.25 -12.58 8.70
CA ASP A 91 14.47 -13.26 8.24
C ASP A 91 14.46 -13.39 6.70
N LEU A 92 15.44 -12.79 6.05
CA LEU A 92 15.58 -12.80 4.60
C LEU A 92 16.40 -14.01 4.10
N HIS A 93 16.21 -14.39 2.84
CA HIS A 93 16.88 -15.55 2.24
C HIS A 93 18.39 -15.41 2.13
N ASP A 94 18.92 -14.19 2.15
CA ASP A 94 20.35 -13.91 2.18
C ASP A 94 20.96 -14.00 3.60
N GLY A 95 20.14 -14.32 4.59
CA GLY A 95 20.53 -14.47 6.00
C GLY A 95 20.55 -13.16 6.78
N THR A 96 20.09 -12.05 6.18
CA THR A 96 19.88 -10.79 6.89
C THR A 96 18.55 -10.78 7.64
N HIS A 97 18.42 -9.84 8.58
CA HIS A 97 17.24 -9.69 9.42
C HIS A 97 16.78 -8.23 9.39
N ASP A 98 15.54 -8.01 8.98
CA ASP A 98 14.95 -6.67 8.85
C ASP A 98 13.86 -6.46 9.89
N THR A 99 13.83 -5.28 10.49
CA THR A 99 12.62 -4.84 11.21
C THR A 99 11.47 -4.61 10.23
N ILE A 100 10.23 -4.53 10.71
CA ILE A 100 9.10 -4.18 9.83
C ILE A 100 9.26 -2.81 9.14
N SER A 101 9.93 -1.86 9.77
CA SER A 101 10.24 -0.56 9.17
C SER A 101 11.28 -0.68 8.07
N ASP A 102 12.33 -1.46 8.28
CA ASP A 102 13.39 -1.68 7.28
C ASP A 102 12.89 -2.51 6.10
N MET A 103 12.00 -3.47 6.36
CA MET A 103 11.29 -4.21 5.31
C MET A 103 10.43 -3.26 4.46
N MET A 104 9.71 -2.33 5.09
CA MET A 104 8.95 -1.32 4.33
C MET A 104 9.88 -0.39 3.55
N ALA A 105 11.01 0.00 4.14
CA ALA A 105 12.01 0.84 3.49
C ALA A 105 12.63 0.14 2.27
N SER A 106 12.98 -1.13 2.37
CA SER A 106 13.59 -1.90 1.27
C SER A 106 12.61 -2.07 0.11
N PHE A 107 11.35 -2.39 0.38
CA PHE A 107 10.30 -2.43 -0.63
C PHE A 107 10.05 -1.08 -1.31
N MET A 108 10.18 0.03 -0.58
CA MET A 108 9.88 1.37 -1.08
C MET A 108 11.05 2.04 -1.80
N PHE A 109 12.28 1.84 -1.32
CA PHE A 109 13.45 2.62 -1.72
C PHE A 109 14.55 1.81 -2.41
N ASP A 110 14.58 0.48 -2.23
CA ASP A 110 15.62 -0.40 -2.77
C ASP A 110 15.10 -1.37 -3.83
N ASN A 111 13.80 -1.37 -4.09
CA ASN A 111 13.18 -2.22 -5.10
C ASN A 111 13.25 -1.58 -6.49
N ASP A 112 14.32 -1.90 -7.22
CA ASP A 112 14.53 -1.42 -8.61
C ASP A 112 13.37 -1.81 -9.55
N TYR A 113 12.73 -2.97 -9.33
CA TYR A 113 11.57 -3.39 -10.13
C TYR A 113 10.35 -2.51 -9.88
N PHE A 114 10.16 -2.07 -8.63
CA PHE A 114 9.09 -1.15 -8.29
C PHE A 114 9.33 0.23 -8.91
N MET A 115 10.56 0.74 -8.84
CA MET A 115 10.93 2.01 -9.47
C MET A 115 10.74 1.99 -10.98
N TYR A 116 11.21 0.92 -11.64
CA TYR A 116 10.99 0.72 -13.06
C TYR A 116 9.49 0.59 -13.41
N GLY A 117 8.70 -0.06 -12.56
CA GLY A 117 7.25 -0.13 -12.71
C GLY A 117 6.60 1.25 -12.67
N LEU A 118 7.02 2.13 -11.75
CA LEU A 118 6.53 3.51 -11.64
C LEU A 118 6.96 4.38 -12.84
N GLU A 119 8.11 4.10 -13.45
CA GLU A 119 8.55 4.76 -14.69
C GLU A 119 7.62 4.40 -15.86
N ILE A 120 7.37 3.10 -16.06
CA ILE A 120 6.45 2.62 -17.11
C ILE A 120 5.03 3.17 -16.89
N PHE A 121 4.61 3.26 -15.63
CA PHE A 121 3.33 3.84 -15.24
C PHE A 121 3.15 5.24 -15.84
N ALA A 122 4.13 6.13 -15.67
CA ALA A 122 4.14 7.47 -16.28
C ALA A 122 4.24 7.45 -17.81
N GLU A 123 4.99 6.51 -18.40
CA GLU A 123 5.10 6.37 -19.86
C GLU A 123 3.76 6.03 -20.54
N SER A 124 2.95 5.21 -19.88
CA SER A 124 1.64 4.78 -20.39
C SER A 124 0.52 5.81 -20.22
N ASN A 125 0.80 6.98 -19.62
CA ASN A 125 -0.24 7.94 -19.16
C ASN A 125 -1.40 7.25 -18.41
N ASN A 126 -1.13 6.12 -17.77
CA ASN A 126 -2.11 5.32 -17.05
C ASN A 126 -3.32 4.82 -17.85
N SER A 127 -3.37 4.98 -19.19
CA SER A 127 -4.54 4.60 -20.00
C SER A 127 -4.81 3.10 -19.94
N ASP A 128 -3.74 2.31 -20.04
CA ASP A 128 -3.82 0.84 -20.11
C ASP A 128 -4.30 0.24 -18.79
N MET A 129 -4.11 0.95 -17.68
CA MET A 129 -4.48 0.50 -16.35
C MET A 129 -5.97 0.72 -16.02
N PHE A 130 -6.55 1.85 -16.45
CA PHE A 130 -7.97 2.11 -16.24
C PHE A 130 -8.84 1.22 -17.15
N ASP A 131 -8.36 0.93 -18.36
CA ASP A 131 -8.97 -0.05 -19.26
C ASP A 131 -8.85 -1.49 -18.70
N TYR A 132 -7.76 -1.82 -18.00
CA TYR A 132 -7.58 -3.11 -17.34
C TYR A 132 -8.58 -3.34 -16.19
N MET A 133 -8.80 -2.33 -15.34
CA MET A 133 -9.70 -2.46 -14.16
C MET A 133 -11.19 -2.37 -14.50
N SER A 134 -11.54 -1.90 -15.69
CA SER A 134 -12.94 -1.81 -16.15
C SER A 134 -13.45 -3.12 -16.77
N ARG A 135 -12.59 -4.11 -16.99
CA ARG A 135 -12.94 -5.40 -17.61
C ARG A 135 -13.02 -6.52 -16.57
N ASP A 136 -14.18 -7.18 -16.49
CA ASP A 136 -14.29 -8.47 -15.82
C ASP A 136 -13.39 -9.49 -16.56
N PHE A 137 -12.43 -10.06 -15.83
CA PHE A 137 -11.31 -10.86 -16.35
C PHE A 137 -11.69 -11.97 -17.35
N ASN A 138 -11.05 -11.96 -18.53
CA ASN A 138 -10.84 -13.13 -19.40
C ASN A 138 -9.32 -13.22 -19.67
N ILE A 139 -8.72 -14.37 -19.34
CA ILE A 139 -7.27 -14.55 -19.07
C ILE A 139 -6.41 -14.72 -20.35
N ASP A 140 -7.00 -14.78 -21.55
CA ASP A 140 -6.29 -15.28 -22.74
C ASP A 140 -5.67 -14.23 -23.68
N GLU A 141 -5.66 -12.92 -23.36
CA GLU A 141 -5.35 -11.90 -24.38
C GLU A 141 -4.13 -10.98 -24.19
N LEU A 142 -3.29 -11.07 -23.14
CA LEU A 142 -2.34 -9.98 -22.86
C LEU A 142 -0.98 -10.41 -22.29
N GLU A 143 -0.02 -10.69 -23.18
CA GLU A 143 1.38 -10.86 -22.82
C GLU A 143 2.19 -9.62 -23.24
N GLY A 144 2.56 -8.74 -22.30
CA GLY A 144 3.61 -7.74 -22.54
C GLY A 144 3.53 -6.46 -21.70
N VAL A 145 2.38 -5.77 -21.67
CA VAL A 145 2.18 -4.50 -20.94
C VAL A 145 1.48 -4.70 -19.59
N GLN A 146 0.87 -5.87 -19.39
CA GLN A 146 0.11 -6.19 -18.18
C GLN A 146 0.95 -6.49 -16.94
N THR A 147 2.21 -6.89 -17.08
CA THR A 147 3.02 -7.37 -15.96
C THR A 147 3.46 -6.22 -15.05
N SER A 148 4.01 -5.13 -15.62
CA SER A 148 4.57 -4.03 -14.82
C SER A 148 3.53 -3.27 -13.97
N ASN A 149 2.31 -3.07 -14.49
CA ASN A 149 1.26 -2.39 -13.75
C ASN A 149 0.68 -3.24 -12.62
N ALA A 150 0.55 -4.56 -12.84
CA ALA A 150 0.19 -5.50 -11.78
C ALA A 150 1.26 -5.53 -10.69
N ASP A 151 2.54 -5.44 -11.09
CA ASP A 151 3.66 -5.38 -10.16
C ASP A 151 3.65 -4.09 -9.31
N VAL A 152 3.33 -2.92 -9.89
CA VAL A 152 3.19 -1.66 -9.11
C VAL A 152 2.07 -1.77 -8.08
N ILE A 153 0.91 -2.31 -8.46
CA ILE A 153 -0.21 -2.48 -7.51
C ILE A 153 0.14 -3.47 -6.41
N GLY A 154 0.74 -4.62 -6.75
CA GLY A 154 1.17 -5.61 -5.76
C GLY A 154 2.20 -5.04 -4.78
N ASN A 155 3.16 -4.25 -5.26
CA ASN A 155 4.11 -3.56 -4.38
C ASN A 155 3.42 -2.53 -3.48
N MET A 156 2.45 -1.78 -4.00
CA MET A 156 1.65 -0.86 -3.19
C MET A 156 0.88 -1.60 -2.10
N GLU A 157 0.23 -2.72 -2.44
CA GLU A 157 -0.48 -3.56 -1.47
C GLU A 157 0.45 -4.07 -0.37
N ALA A 158 1.65 -4.53 -0.71
CA ALA A 158 2.66 -4.94 0.27
C ALA A 158 3.08 -3.78 1.18
N LEU A 159 3.32 -2.58 0.63
CA LEU A 159 3.63 -1.39 1.42
C LEU A 159 2.51 -1.02 2.40
N TYR A 160 1.25 -1.09 1.95
CA TYR A 160 0.09 -0.84 2.83
C TYR A 160 -0.05 -1.90 3.92
N GLN A 161 0.22 -3.17 3.61
CA GLN A 161 0.20 -4.26 4.59
C GLN A 161 1.26 -4.02 5.67
N LEU A 162 2.53 -3.79 5.29
CA LEU A 162 3.63 -3.48 6.22
C LEU A 162 3.32 -2.25 7.08
N ALA A 163 2.79 -1.19 6.47
CA ALA A 163 2.41 0.04 7.17
C ALA A 163 1.38 -0.19 8.30
N THR A 164 0.57 -1.27 8.23
CA THR A 164 -0.38 -1.60 9.31
C THR A 164 0.30 -2.09 10.59
N GLY A 165 1.54 -2.60 10.51
CA GLY A 165 2.30 -3.08 11.66
C GLY A 165 3.21 -2.04 12.32
N ILE A 166 3.47 -0.89 11.68
CA ILE A 166 4.45 0.09 12.20
C ILE A 166 3.79 1.13 13.12
N ASN A 167 4.02 1.08 14.43
CA ASN A 167 3.35 1.98 15.37
C ASN A 167 3.82 3.44 15.30
N GLU A 168 5.13 3.66 15.25
CA GLU A 168 5.76 4.99 15.21
C GLU A 168 6.69 5.07 14.00
N PRO A 169 6.14 5.23 12.78
CA PRO A 169 6.95 5.21 11.57
C PRO A 169 7.87 6.43 11.48
N ALA A 170 9.05 6.21 10.91
CA ALA A 170 9.92 7.32 10.52
C ALA A 170 9.18 8.24 9.52
N PRO A 171 9.38 9.57 9.59
CA PRO A 171 8.73 10.51 8.68
C PRO A 171 8.92 10.18 7.20
N GLU A 172 10.07 9.60 6.86
CA GLU A 172 10.42 9.17 5.52
C GLU A 172 9.48 8.09 4.98
N LEU A 173 9.07 7.12 5.80
CA LEU A 173 8.13 6.06 5.40
C LEU A 173 6.73 6.63 5.18
N VAL A 174 6.31 7.58 6.03
CA VAL A 174 5.00 8.25 5.91
C VAL A 174 4.94 9.09 4.65
N GLU A 175 5.94 9.94 4.42
CA GLU A 175 5.99 10.80 3.23
C GLU A 175 6.20 9.97 1.95
N GLY A 176 7.04 8.92 2.00
CA GLY A 176 7.27 8.02 0.88
C GLY A 176 5.99 7.31 0.43
N LEU A 177 5.25 6.67 1.35
CA LEU A 177 3.98 5.99 1.02
C LEU A 177 2.96 6.97 0.44
N LYS A 178 2.91 8.19 0.99
CA LYS A 178 2.03 9.26 0.52
C LYS A 178 2.40 9.74 -0.89
N LEU A 179 3.68 9.94 -1.19
CA LEU A 179 4.15 10.39 -2.50
C LEU A 179 3.86 9.35 -3.59
N VAL A 180 4.18 8.08 -3.34
CA VAL A 180 3.93 7.02 -4.31
C VAL A 180 2.43 6.79 -4.50
N THR A 181 1.64 6.86 -3.41
CA THR A 181 0.18 6.83 -3.52
C THR A 181 -0.32 7.98 -4.38
N ALA A 182 0.10 9.22 -4.14
CA ALA A 182 -0.33 10.37 -4.94
C ALA A 182 -0.05 10.18 -6.43
N PHE A 183 1.14 9.67 -6.75
CA PHE A 183 1.56 9.41 -8.13
C PHE A 183 0.68 8.34 -8.81
N VAL A 184 0.41 7.23 -8.12
CA VAL A 184 -0.42 6.14 -8.66
C VAL A 184 -1.90 6.55 -8.88
N GLN A 185 -2.37 7.56 -8.15
CA GLN A 185 -3.72 8.12 -8.29
C GLN A 185 -3.83 9.14 -9.44
N ASP A 186 -2.73 9.72 -9.90
CA ASP A 186 -2.74 10.75 -10.95
C ASP A 186 -2.78 10.11 -12.33
N GLU A 187 -3.95 10.13 -12.99
CA GLU A 187 -4.14 9.59 -14.34
C GLU A 187 -3.30 10.29 -15.42
N LYS A 188 -2.74 11.46 -15.11
CA LYS A 188 -1.95 12.27 -16.04
C LYS A 188 -0.50 12.40 -15.59
N ALA A 189 -0.05 11.54 -14.68
CA ALA A 189 1.33 11.47 -14.25
C ALA A 189 2.25 11.38 -15.48
N THR A 190 3.15 12.35 -15.61
CA THR A 190 4.08 12.41 -16.74
C THR A 190 5.45 11.87 -16.35
N GLN A 191 6.30 11.66 -17.35
CA GLN A 191 7.71 11.34 -17.15
C GLN A 191 8.46 12.38 -16.29
N ASP A 192 8.10 13.66 -16.39
CA ASP A 192 8.68 14.69 -15.52
C ASP A 192 8.21 14.55 -14.07
N ASP A 193 6.99 14.05 -13.83
CA ASP A 193 6.48 13.79 -12.49
C ASP A 193 7.13 12.54 -11.88
N TYR A 194 7.38 11.51 -12.69
CA TYR A 194 8.18 10.35 -12.27
C TYR A 194 9.58 10.78 -11.82
N LYS A 195 10.31 11.57 -12.62
CA LYS A 195 11.66 12.06 -12.24
C LYS A 195 11.65 12.89 -10.96
N LYS A 196 10.58 13.68 -10.72
CA LYS A 196 10.42 14.41 -9.45
C LYS A 196 10.18 13.44 -8.29
N LEU A 197 9.37 12.41 -8.49
CA LEU A 197 9.10 11.37 -7.49
C LEU A 197 10.39 10.61 -7.15
N GLU A 198 11.10 10.09 -8.15
CA GLU A 198 12.36 9.36 -8.01
C GLU A 198 13.40 10.15 -7.21
N ARG A 199 13.59 11.43 -7.55
CA ARG A 199 14.51 12.29 -6.80
C ARG A 199 14.10 12.44 -5.34
N LYS A 200 12.80 12.66 -5.06
CA LYS A 200 12.31 12.77 -3.68
C LYS A 200 12.45 11.46 -2.91
N LEU A 201 12.14 10.32 -3.52
CA LEU A 201 12.33 9.01 -2.89
C LEU A 201 13.81 8.76 -2.59
N SER A 202 14.71 9.20 -3.47
CA SER A 202 16.16 9.14 -3.23
C SER A 202 16.60 10.01 -2.04
N GLU A 203 16.07 11.23 -1.92
CA GLU A 203 16.31 12.11 -0.76
C GLU A 203 15.79 11.48 0.54
N LEU A 204 14.60 10.88 0.52
CA LEU A 204 14.02 10.16 1.67
C LEU A 204 14.83 8.92 2.04
N LYS A 205 15.29 8.16 1.04
CA LYS A 205 16.17 6.99 1.21
C LYS A 205 17.47 7.37 1.91
N GLU A 206 18.13 8.43 1.43
CA GLU A 206 19.36 8.93 2.05
C GLU A 206 19.12 9.37 3.50
N SER A 207 18.03 10.10 3.75
CA SER A 207 17.65 10.52 5.11
C SER A 207 17.43 9.32 6.03
N TYR A 208 16.57 8.38 5.63
CA TYR A 208 16.24 7.18 6.41
C TYR A 208 17.50 6.38 6.77
N TYR A 209 18.32 6.02 5.77
CA TYR A 209 19.52 5.22 5.99
C TYR A 209 20.70 5.97 6.62
N SER A 210 20.66 7.31 6.68
CA SER A 210 21.65 8.10 7.41
C SER A 210 21.40 8.10 8.92
N VAL A 211 20.12 7.98 9.33
CA VAL A 211 19.69 7.95 10.73
C VAL A 211 19.68 6.52 11.27
N SER A 212 19.42 5.52 10.41
CA SER A 212 19.39 4.09 10.77
C SER A 212 20.76 3.40 10.78
N LYS A 213 21.86 4.12 10.55
CA LYS A 213 23.26 3.63 10.68
C LYS A 213 23.88 4.02 12.01
#